data_AF-A0AAJ2URA2-F1
#
_entry.id   AF-A0AAJ2URA2-F1
#
_cell.length_a   1.000
_cell.length_b   1.000
_cell.length_c   1.000
_cell.angle_alpha   90.00
_cell.angle_beta   90.00
_cell.angle_gamma   90.00
#
_symmetry.space_group_name_H-M   'P 1'
#
loop_
_entity.id
_entity.type
_entity.pdbx_description
1 polymer ?
#
loop_
_entity_poly.entity_id
_entity_poly.type
_entity_poly.pdbx_seq_one_letter_code
_entity_poly.pdbx_strand_id
1 'polypeptide(L)' 'MDPAASDAQVHVFSPNAGLIDGVPVTAPPYGDIQDVVLSILQQRAQQLGAPTPATITDNRYGGAIRLLIHPDGTTEQLD' A
#
# COMPACT_ATOMS: atom_id res chain seq x y z
N MET A 1 -7.62 -18.22 16.16
CA MET A 1 -8.28 -17.08 15.49
C MET A 1 -7.26 -16.59 14.49
N ASP A 2 -7.40 -16.97 13.23
CA ASP A 2 -6.66 -16.30 12.16
C ASP A 2 -7.03 -14.82 12.22
N PRO A 3 -6.06 -13.88 12.30
CA PRO A 3 -6.35 -12.55 11.84
C PRO A 3 -6.60 -12.73 10.35
N ALA A 4 -7.87 -12.76 9.93
CA ALA A 4 -8.22 -12.56 8.54
C ALA A 4 -7.39 -11.36 8.10
N ALA A 5 -6.44 -11.56 7.19
CA ALA A 5 -5.46 -10.56 6.80
C ALA A 5 -6.23 -9.36 6.27
N SER A 6 -6.51 -8.42 7.17
CA SER A 6 -7.31 -7.25 6.88
C SER A 6 -6.48 -6.42 5.90
N ASP A 7 -7.12 -6.02 4.80
CA ASP A 7 -6.53 -5.15 3.80
C ASP A 7 -5.73 -4.03 4.46
N ALA A 8 -4.47 -3.89 4.06
CA ALA A 8 -3.66 -2.76 4.46
C ALA A 8 -4.36 -1.47 4.02
N GLN A 9 -4.59 -0.56 4.95
CA GLN A 9 -5.30 0.69 4.69
C GLN A 9 -4.29 1.77 4.34
N VAL A 10 -4.22 2.15 3.07
CA VAL A 10 -3.33 3.20 2.60
C VAL A 10 -4.11 4.47 2.33
N HIS A 11 -3.65 5.58 2.89
CA HIS A 11 -4.18 6.91 2.59
C HIS A 11 -3.08 7.80 2.04
N VAL A 12 -3.18 8.19 0.78
CA VAL A 12 -2.29 9.16 0.14
C VAL A 12 -2.99 10.52 0.14
N PHE A 13 -2.35 11.52 0.73
CA PHE A 13 -2.90 12.88 0.80
C PHE A 13 -1.94 13.95 0.27
N SER A 14 -0.70 13.59 -0.05
CA SER A 14 0.23 14.46 -0.78
C SER A 14 1.20 13.63 -1.64
N PRO A 15 1.89 14.23 -2.62
CA PRO A 15 2.86 13.49 -3.47
C PRO A 15 4.03 12.85 -2.71
N ASN A 16 4.29 13.29 -1.48
CA ASN A 16 5.44 12.84 -0.69
C ASN A 16 5.04 12.29 0.68
N ALA A 17 3.75 12.17 0.99
CA ALA A 17 3.29 11.70 2.30
C ALA A 17 1.95 10.98 2.24
N GLY A 18 1.86 9.94 3.08
CA GLY A 18 0.68 9.11 3.25
C GLY A 18 0.67 8.39 4.60
N LEU A 19 -0.30 7.52 4.77
CA LEU A 19 -0.43 6.61 5.91
C LEU A 19 -0.56 5.18 5.39
N ILE A 20 0.02 4.22 6.11
CA ILE A 20 -0.25 2.78 5.95
C ILE A 20 -0.71 2.25 7.31
N ASP A 21 -1.96 1.80 7.40
CA ASP A 21 -2.60 1.37 8.65
C ASP A 21 -2.52 2.44 9.76
N GLY A 22 -2.59 3.72 9.38
CA GLY A 22 -2.43 4.85 10.29
C GLY A 22 -0.99 5.20 10.66
N VAL A 23 0.01 4.46 10.17
CA VAL A 23 1.44 4.77 10.36
C VAL A 23 1.90 5.77 9.28
N PRO A 24 2.47 6.93 9.65
CA PRO A 24 2.99 7.91 8.69
C PRO A 24 4.11 7.35 7.84
N VAL A 25 4.03 7.61 6.53
CA VAL A 25 5.06 7.27 5.55
C VAL A 25 5.36 8.50 4.71
N THR A 26 6.64 8.74 4.47
CA THR A 26 7.13 9.86 3.66
C THR A 26 8.04 9.39 2.55
N ALA A 27 7.88 9.95 1.37
CA ALA A 27 8.81 9.76 0.27
C ALA A 27 10.13 10.52 0.53
N PRO A 28 11.28 9.99 0.10
CA PRO A 28 12.53 10.75 0.11
C PRO A 28 12.43 11.97 -0.83
N PRO A 29 13.36 12.94 -0.70
CA PRO A 29 13.44 14.05 -1.65
C PRO A 29 13.50 13.54 -3.10
N TYR A 30 12.64 14.10 -3.97
CA TYR A 30 12.46 13.70 -5.37
C TYR A 30 11.86 12.30 -5.62
N GLY A 31 11.46 11.56 -4.57
CA GLY A 31 10.73 10.30 -4.69
C GLY A 31 9.20 10.49 -4.74
N ASP A 32 8.50 9.48 -5.24
CA ASP A 32 7.02 9.39 -5.21
C ASP A 32 6.57 8.57 -4.00
N ILE A 33 5.54 9.06 -3.30
CA ILE A 33 4.90 8.33 -2.21
C ILE A 33 4.33 6.97 -2.65
N GLN A 34 3.88 6.86 -3.90
CA GLN A 34 3.33 5.62 -4.44
C GLN A 34 4.38 4.51 -4.48
N ASP A 35 5.59 4.83 -4.95
CA ASP A 35 6.69 3.86 -4.99
C ASP A 35 7.06 3.36 -3.59
N VAL A 36 7.05 4.27 -2.60
CA VAL A 36 7.34 3.93 -1.20
C VAL A 36 6.24 3.04 -0.60
N VAL A 37 4.98 3.39 -0.84
CA VAL A 37 3.84 2.57 -0.40
C VAL A 37 3.93 1.16 -0.99
N LEU A 38 4.11 1.05 -2.30
CA LEU A 38 4.21 -0.24 -2.99
C LEU A 38 5.39 -1.06 -2.47
N SER A 39 6.54 -0.43 -2.25
CA SER A 39 7.72 -1.09 -1.69
C SER A 39 7.47 -1.63 -0.28
N ILE A 40 6.79 -0.89 0.58
CA ILE A 40 6.45 -1.33 1.94
C ILE A 40 5.47 -2.51 1.90
N LEU A 41 4.44 -2.44 1.06
CA LEU A 41 3.45 -3.51 0.91
C LEU A 41 4.08 -4.78 0.31
N GLN A 42 5.00 -4.64 -0.65
CA GLN A 42 5.77 -5.74 -1.20
C GLN A 42 6.65 -6.39 -0.13
N GLN A 43 7.37 -5.60 0.69
CA GLN A 43 8.17 -6.12 1.80
C GLN A 43 7.32 -6.90 2.80
N ARG A 44 6.11 -6.43 3.10
CA ARG A 44 5.15 -7.18 3.94
C ARG A 44 4.75 -8.50 3.29
N ALA A 45 4.42 -8.49 1.99
CA ALA A 45 4.09 -9.71 1.25
C ALA A 45 5.25 -10.72 1.27
N GLN A 46 6.49 -10.24 1.11
CA GLN A 46 7.70 -11.07 1.22
C GLN A 46 7.89 -11.66 2.63
N GLN A 47 7.66 -10.87 3.67
CA GLN A 47 7.75 -11.33 5.07
C GLN A 47 6.67 -12.36 5.41
N LEU A 48 5.47 -12.19 4.86
CA LEU A 48 4.34 -13.10 5.05
C LEU A 48 4.41 -14.35 4.15
N GLY A 49 5.21 -14.31 3.07
CA GLY A 49 5.26 -15.37 2.06
C GLY A 49 3.97 -15.50 1.24
N ALA A 50 3.11 -14.48 1.26
CA ALA A 50 1.81 -14.46 0.60
C ALA A 50 1.46 -13.05 0.10
N PRO A 51 0.61 -12.91 -0.93
CA PRO A 51 0.17 -11.60 -1.40
C PRO A 51 -0.55 -10.81 -0.30
N THR A 52 -0.28 -9.51 -0.24
CA THR A 52 -0.88 -8.59 0.73
C THR A 52 -1.98 -7.78 0.05
N PRO A 53 -3.25 -7.94 0.45
CA PRO A 53 -4.32 -7.07 -0.03
C PRO A 53 -4.18 -5.67 0.60
N ALA A 54 -4.44 -4.64 -0.18
CA ALA A 54 -4.41 -3.25 0.27
C ALA A 54 -5.52 -2.43 -0.39
N THR A 55 -6.17 -1.59 0.41
CA THR A 55 -7.06 -0.55 -0.09
C THR A 55 -6.29 0.76 -0.10
N ILE A 56 -6.07 1.34 -1.28
CA ILE A 56 -5.36 2.60 -1.48
C ILE A 56 -6.37 3.69 -1.78
N THR A 57 -6.55 4.60 -0.83
CA THR A 57 -7.33 5.82 -1.00
C THR A 57 -6.37 6.96 -1.34
N ASP A 58 -6.52 7.55 -2.52
CA ASP A 58 -5.76 8.72 -2.95
C ASP A 58 -6.64 9.97 -2.95
N ASN A 59 -6.49 10.78 -1.90
CA ASN A 59 -7.25 12.02 -1.72
C ASN A 59 -6.83 13.12 -2.70
N ARG A 60 -5.69 12.97 -3.39
CA ARG A 60 -5.25 13.93 -4.42
C ARG A 60 -6.15 13.85 -5.66
N TYR A 61 -6.63 12.64 -5.97
CA TYR A 61 -7.46 12.36 -7.14
C TYR A 61 -8.91 11.97 -6.77
N GLY A 62 -9.19 11.79 -5.47
CA GLY A 62 -10.53 11.45 -4.97
C GLY A 62 -10.96 10.01 -5.28
N GLY A 63 -9.99 9.10 -5.46
CA GLY A 63 -10.24 7.71 -5.84
C GLY A 63 -9.77 6.72 -4.77
N ALA A 64 -10.39 5.56 -4.73
CA ALA A 64 -9.91 4.41 -3.99
C ALA A 64 -9.77 3.21 -4.93
N ILE A 65 -8.67 2.48 -4.81
CA ILE A 65 -8.40 1.25 -5.53
C ILE A 65 -8.03 0.16 -4.54
N ARG A 66 -8.49 -1.06 -4.80
CA ARG A 66 -8.09 -2.22 -4.05
C ARG A 66 -7.09 -3.02 -4.87
N LEU A 67 -5.92 -3.28 -4.30
CA LEU A 67 -4.83 -4.01 -4.97
C LEU A 67 -4.43 -5.22 -4.12
N LEU A 68 -4.03 -6.28 -4.80
CA LEU A 68 -3.29 -7.39 -4.23
C LEU A 68 -1.83 -7.23 -4.62
N ILE A 69 -0.94 -7.09 -3.63
CA ILE A 69 0.49 -6.88 -3.85
C ILE A 69 1.21 -8.20 -3.62
N HIS A 70 1.87 -8.72 -4.65
CA HIS A 70 2.57 -10.00 -4.59
C HIS A 70 4.02 -9.82 -4.08
N PRO A 71 4.61 -10.86 -3.48
CA PRO A 71 6.01 -10.80 -3.01
C PRO A 71 7.03 -10.50 -4.12
N ASP A 72 6.72 -10.85 -5.37
CA ASP A 72 7.54 -10.59 -6.55
C ASP A 72 7.43 -9.14 -7.07
N GLY A 73 6.55 -8.33 -6.47
CA GLY A 73 6.32 -6.93 -6.84
C GLY A 73 5.24 -6.73 -7.91
N THR A 74 4.62 -7.81 -8.40
CA THR A 74 3.44 -7.69 -9.25
C THR A 74 2.24 -7.22 -8.44
N THR A 75 1.31 -6.55 -9.11
CA THR A 75 0.07 -6.05 -8.49
C THR A 75 -1.13 -6.50 -9.31
N GLU A 76 -2.17 -6.96 -8.65
CA GLU A 76 -3.44 -7.31 -9.26
C GLU A 76 -4.51 -6.37 -8.70
N GLN A 77 -5.33 -5.77 -9.55
CA GLN A 77 -6.47 -5.00 -9.07
C GLN A 77 -7.58 -5.95 -8.64
N LEU A 78 -8.13 -5.70 -7.45
CA LEU A 78 -9.30 -6.40 -6.93
C LEU A 78 -10.55 -5.56 -7.20
N ASP A 79 -11.58 -6.18 -7.76
CA ASP A 79 -12.91 -5.58 -7.99
C ASP A 79 -13.77 -5.53 -6.72
#